data_AF-A0A4R9PWZ8-F1
#
_entry.id   AF-A0A4R9PWZ8-F1
#
_cell.length_a   1.000
_cell.length_b   1.000
_cell.length_c   1.000
_cell.angle_alpha   90.00
_cell.angle_beta   90.00
_cell.angle_gamma   90.00
#
_symmetry.space_group_name_H-M   'P 1'
#
loop_
_entity.id
_entity.type
_entity.pdbx_description
1 polymer ?
#
loop_
_entity_poly.entity_id
_entity_poly.type
_entity_poly.pdbx_seq_one_letter_code
_entity_poly.pdbx_strand_id
1 'polypeptide(L)'
;MKLAFAQQTEAPALTVAVVKPAERQWPETVPASGWLKPWHEAVISAEIGDLRVTDVLVDVGSIVSKGQPLVRLADESARAELRKAQAAL
;
A
#
# COMPACT_ATOMS: atom_id res chain seq x y z
N MET A 1 37.52 10.75 -82.80
CA MET A 1 38.30 11.21 -81.63
C MET A 1 37.72 10.54 -80.40
N LYS A 2 38.52 9.69 -79.77
CA LYS A 2 38.21 8.80 -78.64
C LYS A 2 38.54 9.55 -77.35
N LEU A 3 37.65 9.60 -76.37
CA LEU A 3 37.97 9.88 -74.96
C LEU A 3 36.94 9.09 -74.12
N ALA A 4 37.14 7.78 -73.95
CA ALA A 4 37.80 7.18 -72.79
C ALA A 4 36.91 7.22 -71.54
N PHE A 5 36.07 6.19 -71.41
CA PHE A 5 35.39 5.83 -70.17
C PHE A 5 36.44 5.54 -69.10
N ALA A 6 36.37 6.26 -67.98
CA ALA A 6 37.18 5.97 -66.81
C ALA A 6 36.77 4.59 -66.27
N GLN A 7 37.68 3.62 -66.35
CA GLN A 7 37.54 2.33 -65.68
C GLN A 7 37.62 2.56 -64.18
N GLN A 8 36.47 2.54 -63.52
CA GLN A 8 36.39 2.43 -62.08
C GLN A 8 36.80 1.00 -61.72
N THR A 9 37.96 0.85 -61.09
CA THR A 9 38.43 -0.40 -60.51
C THR A 9 37.38 -0.91 -59.52
N GLU A 10 36.67 -1.99 -59.87
CA GLU A 10 35.76 -2.69 -58.97
C GLU A 10 36.58 -3.38 -57.86
N ALA A 11 36.59 -2.77 -56.68
CA ALA A 11 36.96 -3.47 -55.45
C ALA A 11 35.85 -4.48 -55.10
N PRO A 12 36.17 -5.64 -54.49
CA PRO A 12 35.16 -6.64 -54.14
C PRO A 12 34.09 -6.01 -53.22
N ALA A 13 32.87 -5.91 -53.72
CA ALA A 13 31.76 -5.31 -53.00
C ALA A 13 31.16 -6.35 -52.04
N LEU A 14 31.51 -6.25 -50.77
CA LEU A 14 30.86 -7.02 -49.70
C LEU A 14 29.42 -6.53 -49.56
N THR A 15 28.44 -7.41 -49.82
CA THR A 15 27.02 -7.05 -49.64
C THR A 15 26.73 -6.90 -48.15
N VAL A 16 26.42 -5.69 -47.72
CA VAL A 16 26.03 -5.39 -46.33
C VAL A 16 24.54 -5.07 -46.27
N ALA A 17 23.85 -5.66 -45.31
CA ALA A 17 22.49 -5.29 -44.97
C ALA A 17 22.54 -4.17 -43.92
N VAL A 18 21.92 -3.02 -44.24
CA VAL A 18 21.85 -1.87 -43.32
C VAL A 18 20.48 -1.80 -42.70
N VAL A 19 20.42 -1.59 -41.38
CA VAL A 19 19.17 -1.33 -40.65
C VAL A 19 19.16 0.13 -40.22
N LYS A 20 18.01 0.78 -40.30
CA LYS A 20 17.84 2.15 -39.77
C LYS A 20 17.54 2.06 -38.27
N PRO A 21 18.27 2.79 -37.41
CA PRO A 21 17.91 2.91 -36.01
C PRO A 21 16.50 3.48 -35.87
N ALA A 22 15.72 2.91 -34.95
CA ALA A 22 14.41 3.42 -34.57
C ALA A 22 14.42 3.72 -33.08
N GLU A 23 13.94 4.91 -32.70
CA GLU A 23 13.74 5.24 -31.30
C GLU A 23 12.61 4.37 -30.73
N ARG A 24 12.92 3.65 -29.66
CA ARG A 24 11.93 2.92 -28.87
C ARG A 24 12.10 3.29 -27.41
N GLN A 25 11.00 3.68 -26.77
CA GLN A 25 10.95 3.77 -25.32
C GLN A 25 10.80 2.36 -24.77
N TRP A 26 11.81 1.90 -24.03
CA TRP A 26 11.69 0.70 -23.23
C TRP A 26 11.32 1.08 -21.80
N PRO A 27 10.28 0.46 -21.21
CA PRO A 27 10.03 0.61 -19.79
C PRO A 27 11.13 -0.11 -19.02
N GLU A 28 12.03 0.64 -18.39
CA GLU A 28 12.98 0.12 -17.41
C GLU A 28 12.22 -0.14 -16.10
N THR A 29 11.77 -1.37 -15.91
CA THR A 29 11.14 -1.79 -14.64
C THR A 29 12.19 -2.39 -13.73
N VAL A 30 12.34 -1.82 -12.53
CA VAL A 30 13.17 -2.41 -11.46
C VAL A 30 12.26 -3.31 -10.60
N PRO A 31 12.49 -4.63 -10.55
CA PRO A 31 11.72 -5.50 -9.67
C PRO A 31 12.05 -5.18 -8.21
N ALA A 32 11.02 -4.86 -7.42
CA ALA A 32 11.15 -4.63 -5.99
C ALA A 32 10.37 -5.72 -5.24
N SER A 33 11.06 -6.39 -4.32
CA SER A 33 10.46 -7.37 -3.41
C SER A 33 10.66 -6.92 -1.98
N GLY A 34 9.63 -7.07 -1.15
CA GLY A 34 9.70 -6.71 0.26
C GLY A 34 8.49 -7.22 1.01
N TRP A 35 8.56 -7.14 2.34
CA TRP A 35 7.45 -7.52 3.21
C TRP A 35 6.51 -6.34 3.40
N LEU A 36 5.21 -6.62 3.38
CA LEU A 36 4.20 -5.63 3.74
C LEU A 36 4.15 -5.51 5.27
N LYS A 37 4.09 -4.27 5.77
CA LYS A 37 3.84 -3.98 7.17
C LYS A 37 2.60 -3.10 7.32
N PRO A 38 1.79 -3.30 8.37
CA PRO A 38 0.73 -2.37 8.72
C PRO A 38 1.30 -0.97 8.94
N TRP A 39 0.62 0.04 8.43
CA TRP A 39 1.05 1.43 8.63
C TRP A 39 0.72 1.90 10.05
N HIS A 40 -0.36 1.37 10.60
CA HIS A 40 -0.83 1.63 11.95
C HIS A 40 -1.29 0.32 12.59
N GLU A 41 -0.80 0.07 13.78
CA GLU A 41 -1.24 -1.01 14.65
C GLU A 41 -1.79 -0.37 15.93
N ALA A 42 -2.96 -0.84 16.37
CA ALA A 42 -3.59 -0.34 17.58
C ALA A 42 -4.08 -1.53 18.40
N VAL A 43 -3.71 -1.56 19.68
CA VAL A 43 -4.23 -2.52 20.66
C VAL A 43 -5.29 -1.80 21.47
N ILE A 44 -6.52 -2.31 21.42
CA ILE A 44 -7.65 -1.75 22.17
C ILE A 44 -7.84 -2.59 23.43
N SER A 45 -7.81 -1.91 24.58
CA SER A 45 -7.99 -2.51 25.91
C SER A 45 -9.03 -1.73 26.69
N ALA A 46 -9.67 -2.38 27.67
CA ALA A 46 -10.55 -1.69 28.61
C ALA A 46 -9.71 -0.75 29.50
N GLU A 47 -10.09 0.53 29.56
CA GLU A 47 -9.42 1.54 30.39
C GLU A 47 -9.74 1.37 31.88
N ILE A 48 -10.93 0.88 32.19
CA ILE A 48 -11.43 0.63 33.54
C ILE A 48 -11.45 -0.88 33.81
N GLY A 49 -10.73 -1.28 34.86
CA GLY A 49 -10.74 -2.64 35.37
C GLY A 49 -12.02 -2.97 36.12
N ASP A 50 -12.28 -4.27 36.30
CA ASP A 50 -13.33 -4.83 37.17
C ASP A 50 -14.79 -4.68 36.70
N LEU A 51 -15.03 -4.11 35.51
CA LEU A 51 -16.34 -4.14 34.89
C LEU A 51 -16.51 -5.36 33.98
N ARG A 52 -17.65 -6.05 34.14
CA ARG A 52 -18.03 -7.19 33.31
C ARG A 52 -18.40 -6.73 31.90
N VAL A 53 -17.99 -7.49 30.88
CA VAL A 53 -18.47 -7.32 29.51
C VAL A 53 -19.95 -7.75 29.42
N THR A 54 -20.84 -6.87 28.97
CA THR A 54 -22.25 -7.19 28.72
C THR A 54 -22.46 -7.67 27.30
N ASP A 55 -21.83 -7.00 26.33
CA ASP A 55 -22.02 -7.26 24.91
C ASP A 55 -20.72 -7.04 24.14
N VAL A 56 -20.48 -7.89 23.15
CA VAL A 56 -19.44 -7.69 22.12
C VAL A 56 -20.15 -7.29 20.84
N LEU A 57 -19.79 -6.13 20.28
CA LEU A 57 -20.50 -5.48 19.17
C LEU A 57 -19.83 -5.70 17.82
N VAL A 58 -18.67 -6.37 17.80
CA VAL A 58 -17.87 -6.63 16.59
C VAL A 58 -17.28 -8.03 16.62
N ASP A 59 -17.15 -8.63 15.43
CA ASP A 59 -16.54 -9.95 15.27
C ASP A 59 -15.11 -9.87 14.74
N VAL A 60 -14.36 -10.97 14.88
CA VAL A 60 -13.00 -11.10 14.34
C VAL A 60 -13.02 -10.89 12.82
N GLY A 61 -12.16 -10.00 12.33
CA GLY A 61 -12.08 -9.64 10.91
C GLY A 61 -13.01 -8.51 10.47
N SER A 62 -13.83 -7.98 11.38
CA SER A 62 -14.68 -6.81 11.10
C SER A 62 -13.84 -5.56 10.84
N ILE A 63 -14.26 -4.75 9.88
CA ILE A 63 -13.68 -3.42 9.63
C ILE A 63 -14.36 -2.43 10.59
N VAL A 64 -13.55 -1.69 11.36
CA VAL A 64 -14.04 -0.77 12.39
C VAL A 64 -13.52 0.64 12.16
N SER A 65 -14.28 1.62 12.61
CA SER A 65 -13.92 3.05 12.52
C SER A 65 -13.58 3.65 13.87
N LYS A 66 -12.81 4.75 13.87
CA LYS A 66 -12.49 5.48 15.10
C LYS A 66 -13.78 5.93 15.80
N GLY A 67 -13.88 5.64 17.10
CA GLY A 67 -15.03 6.00 17.94
C GLY A 67 -16.20 5.02 17.87
N GLN A 68 -16.11 3.97 17.05
CA GLN A 68 -17.11 2.91 17.04
C GLN A 68 -17.03 2.09 18.34
N PRO A 69 -18.14 1.90 19.06
CA PRO A 69 -18.18 1.01 20.22
C PRO A 69 -17.91 -0.43 19.79
N LEU A 70 -16.88 -1.05 20.37
CA LEU A 70 -16.51 -2.44 20.08
C LEU A 70 -17.09 -3.42 21.11
N VAL A 71 -17.16 -2.99 22.37
CA VAL A 71 -17.61 -3.77 23.52
C VAL A 71 -18.41 -2.86 24.44
N ARG A 72 -19.43 -3.40 25.09
CA ARG A 72 -20.19 -2.72 26.15
C ARG A 72 -19.84 -3.35 27.50
N LEU A 73 -19.52 -2.49 28.46
CA LEU A 73 -19.24 -2.87 29.85
C LEU A 73 -20.44 -2.54 30.74
N ALA A 74 -20.63 -3.34 31.78
CA ALA A 74 -21.65 -3.14 32.80
C ALA A 74 -21.35 -1.84 33.58
N ASP A 75 -22.20 -0.83 33.46
CA ASP A 75 -21.96 0.52 33.98
C ASP A 75 -22.77 0.84 35.24
N GLU A 76 -23.48 -0.13 35.81
CA GLU A 76 -24.40 0.08 36.94
C GLU A 76 -23.68 0.56 38.19
N SER A 77 -22.52 -0.04 38.52
CA SER A 77 -21.68 0.36 39.66
C SER A 77 -21.10 1.75 39.46
N ALA A 78 -20.54 2.02 38.28
CA ALA A 78 -19.96 3.31 37.93
C ALA A 78 -21.00 4.44 38.00
N ARG A 79 -22.23 4.20 37.51
CA ARG A 79 -23.34 5.15 37.61
C ARG A 79 -23.80 5.36 39.04
N ALA A 80 -23.80 4.32 39.88
CA ALA A 80 -24.15 4.45 41.29
C ALA A 80 -23.17 5.34 42.04
N GLU A 81 -21.86 5.15 41.84
CA GLU A 81 -20.81 5.98 42.45
C GLU A 81 -20.85 7.42 41.94
N LEU A 82 -21.09 7.63 40.64
CA LEU A 82 -21.26 8.97 40.08
C LEU A 82 -22.42 9.72 40.75
N ARG A 83 -23.56 9.05 40.94
CA ARG A 83 -24.74 9.66 41.60
C ARG A 83 -24.45 10.01 43.06
N LYS A 84 -23.70 9.17 43.78
CA LYS A 84 -23.28 9.49 45.16
C LYS A 84 -22.38 10.73 45.19
N ALA A 85 -21.40 10.81 44.30
CA ALA A 85 -20.51 11.96 44.21
C ALA A 85 -21.26 13.26 43.87
N GLN A 86 -22.24 13.19 42.95
CA GLN A 86 -23.08 14.34 42.58
C GLN A 86 -23.99 14.80 43.72
N ALA A 87 -24.46 13.89 44.57
CA ALA A 87 -25.29 14.23 45.72
C ALA A 87 -24.49 14.79 46.91
N ALA A 88 -23.17 14.60 46.92
CA ALA A 88 -22.26 15.14 47.94
C ALA A 88 -21.73 16.55 47.62
N LEU A 89 -22.02 17.06 46.42
CA LEU A 89 -21.77 18.44 45.96
C LEU A 89 -22.97 19.33 46.29
#